data_AF-A0A1E1LHZ5-F1
#
_entry.id   AF-A0A1E1LHZ5-F1
#
_cell.length_a   1.000
_cell.length_b   1.000
_cell.length_c   1.000
_cell.angle_alpha   90.00
_cell.angle_beta   90.00
_cell.angle_gamma   90.00
#
_symmetry.space_group_name_H-M   'P 1'
#
loop_
_entity.id
_entity.type
_entity.pdbx_description
1 polymer ?
#
loop_
_entity_poly.entity_id
_entity_poly.type
_entity_poly.pdbx_seq_one_letter_code
_entity_poly.pdbx_strand_id
1 'polypeptide(L)'
;MPYNTGRPISDPTVTFYTTSMTHQLHCIYMMARTFSGVVLNTTEPLKENVLREDWHFHFMHCVDYMRQAVMCSADLALEPHKPDDWHEEALDPAWNGRHVCKDYGAVTKYLEEQVDDGARVVLAIDD
;
A
#
# COMPACT_ATOMS: atom_id res chain seq x y z
N MET A 1 -5.81 -10.08 1.26
CA MET A 1 -5.19 -10.27 -0.07
C MET A 1 -6.20 -10.95 -0.94
N PRO A 2 -6.62 -10.36 -2.08
CA PRO A 2 -7.29 -11.13 -3.12
C PRO A 2 -6.47 -12.39 -3.43
N TYR A 3 -7.10 -13.54 -3.65
CA TYR A 3 -6.38 -14.72 -4.13
C TYR A 3 -6.06 -14.59 -5.62
N ASN A 4 -5.16 -15.45 -6.14
CA ASN A 4 -4.71 -15.44 -7.54
C ASN A 4 -4.08 -14.10 -8.03
N THR A 5 -3.56 -13.28 -7.11
CA THR A 5 -2.83 -12.05 -7.44
C THR A 5 -1.51 -12.34 -8.15
N GLY A 6 -1.05 -11.37 -8.94
CA GLY A 6 0.17 -11.45 -9.74
C GLY A 6 -0.13 -11.31 -11.23
N ARG A 7 0.93 -11.07 -12.01
CA ARG A 7 0.84 -11.06 -13.48
C ARG A 7 1.20 -12.46 -14.00
N PRO A 8 0.30 -13.21 -14.66
CA PRO A 8 0.73 -14.29 -15.53
C PRO A 8 1.63 -13.66 -16.59
N ILE A 9 2.88 -14.12 -16.73
CA ILE A 9 3.87 -13.52 -17.64
C ILE A 9 3.38 -13.69 -19.09
N SER A 10 2.52 -12.80 -19.54
CA SER A 10 2.03 -12.70 -20.90
C SER A 10 2.69 -11.49 -21.53
N ASP A 11 3.69 -11.77 -22.36
CA ASP A 11 4.38 -10.87 -23.28
C ASP A 11 4.84 -9.50 -22.71
N PRO A 12 6.15 -9.24 -22.56
CA PRO A 12 6.65 -7.96 -22.06
C PRO A 12 6.31 -6.77 -22.96
N THR A 13 5.83 -6.99 -24.19
CA THR A 13 5.40 -5.93 -25.12
C THR A 13 3.96 -5.45 -24.87
N VAL A 14 3.18 -6.17 -24.07
CA VAL A 14 1.78 -5.83 -23.78
C VAL A 14 1.70 -4.93 -22.55
N THR A 15 1.05 -3.77 -22.71
CA THR A 15 0.69 -2.89 -21.60
C THR A 15 -0.28 -3.62 -20.69
N PHE A 16 0.02 -3.65 -19.39
CA PHE A 16 -0.89 -4.17 -18.37
C PHE A 16 -1.20 -3.08 -17.35
N TYR A 17 -2.35 -3.22 -16.68
CA TYR A 17 -2.83 -2.28 -15.68
C TYR A 17 -3.06 -3.02 -14.38
N THR A 18 -2.59 -2.47 -13.27
CA THR A 18 -2.86 -2.99 -11.93
C THR A 18 -3.92 -2.17 -11.22
N THR A 19 -4.56 -2.78 -10.23
CA THR A 19 -5.51 -2.07 -9.37
C THR A 19 -4.77 -1.17 -8.39
N SER A 20 -5.10 0.13 -8.38
CA SER A 20 -4.41 1.10 -7.54
C SER A 20 -4.50 0.80 -6.04
N MET A 21 -5.66 0.33 -5.55
CA MET A 21 -5.85 0.02 -4.13
C MET A 21 -4.85 -1.05 -3.64
N THR A 22 -4.65 -2.13 -4.39
CA THR A 22 -3.72 -3.19 -3.96
C THR A 22 -2.27 -2.78 -4.13
N HIS A 23 -1.95 -1.93 -5.10
CA HIS A 23 -0.61 -1.34 -5.21
C HIS A 23 -0.31 -0.38 -4.05
N GLN A 24 -1.30 0.40 -3.58
CA GLN A 24 -1.14 1.24 -2.38
C GLN A 24 -0.85 0.38 -1.13
N LEU A 25 -1.55 -0.74 -0.97
CA LEU A 25 -1.28 -1.69 0.11
C LEU A 25 0.10 -2.34 -0.01
N HIS A 26 0.52 -2.73 -1.22
CA HIS A 26 1.89 -3.19 -1.50
C HIS A 26 2.92 -2.14 -1.07
N CYS A 27 2.73 -0.87 -1.43
CA CYS A 27 3.63 0.20 -1.02
C CYS A 27 3.75 0.33 0.51
N ILE A 28 2.64 0.27 1.24
CA ILE A 28 2.66 0.28 2.72
C ILE A 28 3.45 -0.91 3.27
N TYR A 29 3.22 -2.11 2.73
CA TYR A 29 3.93 -3.31 3.14
C TYR A 29 5.44 -3.20 2.87
N MET A 30 5.83 -2.73 1.69
CA MET A 30 7.24 -2.55 1.30
C MET A 30 7.94 -1.46 2.11
N MET A 31 7.23 -0.39 2.49
CA MET A 31 7.76 0.61 3.42
C MET A 31 8.03 0.00 4.80
N ALA A 32 7.12 -0.82 5.32
CA ALA A 32 7.30 -1.50 6.61
C ALA A 32 8.45 -2.53 6.58
N ARG A 33 8.58 -3.29 5.49
CA ARG A 33 9.73 -4.20 5.27
C ARG A 33 11.04 -3.43 5.22
N THR A 34 11.07 -2.34 4.47
CA THR A 34 12.25 -1.46 4.37
C THR A 34 12.65 -0.93 5.73
N PHE A 35 11.71 -0.37 6.48
CA PHE A 35 11.95 0.11 7.84
C PHE A 35 12.51 -1.00 8.74
N SER A 36 11.90 -2.18 8.72
CA SER A 36 12.37 -3.33 9.51
C SER A 36 13.81 -3.73 9.13
N GLY A 37 14.12 -3.78 7.84
CA GLY A 37 15.47 -4.07 7.36
C GLY A 37 16.51 -3.05 7.82
N VAL A 38 16.15 -1.76 7.82
CA VAL A 38 17.02 -0.68 8.35
C VAL A 38 17.26 -0.84 9.85
N VAL A 39 16.20 -1.05 10.64
CA VAL A 39 16.29 -1.19 12.11
C VAL A 39 17.13 -2.40 12.50
N LEU A 40 17.00 -3.52 11.77
CA LEU A 40 17.73 -4.75 12.04
C LEU A 40 19.14 -4.77 11.41
N ASN A 41 19.51 -3.72 10.67
CA ASN A 41 20.76 -3.65 9.90
C ASN A 41 20.92 -4.83 8.91
N THR A 42 19.81 -5.24 8.29
CA THR A 42 19.71 -6.32 7.29
C THR A 42 19.37 -5.78 5.90
N THR A 43 19.76 -4.54 5.61
CA THR A 43 19.50 -3.88 4.31
C THR A 43 20.40 -4.38 3.18
N GLU A 44 21.48 -5.10 3.50
CA GLU A 44 22.39 -5.68 2.51
C GLU A 44 21.66 -6.76 1.67
N PRO A 45 21.50 -6.58 0.35
CA PRO A 45 20.75 -7.50 -0.52
C PRO A 45 21.28 -8.93 -0.46
N LEU A 46 22.60 -9.05 -0.24
CA LEU A 46 23.34 -10.32 -0.19
C LEU A 46 23.09 -11.14 1.07
N LYS A 47 22.55 -10.56 2.15
CA LYS A 47 22.47 -11.29 3.42
C LYS A 47 21.25 -12.19 3.51
N GLU A 48 20.06 -11.76 3.10
CA GLU A 48 18.85 -12.50 3.48
C GLU A 48 17.63 -12.33 2.54
N ASN A 49 17.79 -11.80 1.31
CA ASN A 49 16.65 -11.45 0.42
C ASN A 49 15.59 -10.55 1.11
N VAL A 50 15.98 -9.82 2.16
CA VAL A 50 15.06 -9.02 2.98
C VAL A 50 14.56 -7.83 2.17
N LEU A 51 15.49 -7.17 1.46
CA LEU A 51 15.25 -6.01 0.60
C LEU A 51 15.93 -6.19 -0.76
N ARG A 52 15.37 -5.52 -1.78
CA ARG A 52 15.94 -5.44 -3.13
C ARG A 52 17.15 -4.49 -3.14
N GLU A 53 18.03 -4.63 -4.13
CA GLU A 53 19.21 -3.75 -4.29
C GLU A 53 18.80 -2.26 -4.42
N ASP A 54 17.66 -2.00 -5.04
CA ASP A 54 17.11 -0.66 -5.28
C ASP A 54 16.13 -0.20 -4.19
N TRP A 55 16.19 -0.78 -2.98
CA TRP A 55 15.19 -0.52 -1.93
C TRP A 55 15.00 0.96 -1.60
N HIS A 56 16.07 1.77 -1.64
CA HIS A 56 15.98 3.21 -1.41
C HIS A 56 15.08 3.91 -2.45
N PHE A 57 15.27 3.55 -3.72
CA PHE A 57 14.46 4.07 -4.82
C PHE A 57 13.02 3.58 -4.70
N HIS A 58 12.83 2.29 -4.43
CA HIS A 58 11.50 1.71 -4.26
C HIS A 58 10.76 2.37 -3.09
N PHE A 59 11.42 2.61 -1.96
CA PHE A 59 10.84 3.31 -0.81
C PHE A 59 10.36 4.71 -1.19
N MET A 60 11.19 5.50 -1.89
CA MET A 60 10.80 6.84 -2.32
C MET A 60 9.69 6.84 -3.36
N HIS A 61 9.65 5.83 -4.23
CA HIS A 61 8.53 5.59 -5.14
C HIS A 61 7.22 5.33 -4.36
N CYS A 62 7.26 4.46 -3.36
CA CYS A 62 6.12 4.18 -2.48
C CYS A 62 5.63 5.45 -1.77
N VAL A 63 6.55 6.28 -1.26
CA VAL A 63 6.20 7.57 -0.62
C VAL A 63 5.47 8.49 -1.59
N ASP A 64 5.99 8.71 -2.80
CA ASP A 64 5.32 9.59 -3.76
C ASP A 64 3.99 8.99 -4.24
N TYR A 65 3.91 7.67 -4.41
CA TYR A 65 2.67 7.00 -4.79
C TYR A 65 1.59 7.14 -3.72
N MET A 66 1.93 6.97 -2.44
CA MET A 66 0.99 7.19 -1.32
C MET A 66 0.56 8.65 -1.20
N ARG A 67 1.48 9.61 -1.43
CA ARG A 67 1.11 11.04 -1.53
C ARG A 67 0.07 11.27 -2.62
N GLN A 68 0.27 10.72 -3.82
CA GLN A 68 -0.69 10.82 -4.92
C GLN A 68 -2.03 10.15 -4.56
N ALA A 69 -2.00 8.98 -3.90
CA ALA A 69 -3.19 8.26 -3.47
C ALA A 69 -4.05 9.06 -2.48
N VAL A 70 -3.41 9.72 -1.50
CA VAL A 70 -4.07 10.62 -0.55
C VAL A 70 -4.70 11.81 -1.27
N MET A 71 -3.96 12.48 -2.15
CA MET A 71 -4.49 13.61 -2.92
C MET A 71 -5.64 13.22 -3.86
N CYS A 72 -5.60 12.01 -4.41
CA CYS A 72 -6.63 11.49 -5.30
C CYS A 72 -7.89 11.07 -4.55
N SER A 73 -7.74 10.42 -3.39
CA SER A 73 -8.88 9.98 -2.56
C SER A 73 -9.49 11.14 -1.77
N ALA A 74 -8.69 12.15 -1.44
CA ALA A 74 -9.06 13.41 -0.80
C ALA A 74 -10.05 13.20 0.35
N ASP A 75 -9.61 12.51 1.41
CA ASP A 75 -10.43 12.32 2.60
C ASP A 75 -10.73 13.68 3.25
N LEU A 76 -12.02 14.00 3.39
CA LEU A 76 -12.53 15.26 3.94
C LEU A 76 -13.03 15.11 5.37
N ALA A 77 -12.74 13.99 6.04
CA ALA A 77 -13.04 13.82 7.45
C ALA A 77 -12.41 14.95 8.28
N LEU A 78 -13.19 15.49 9.21
CA LEU A 78 -12.66 16.43 10.20
C LEU A 78 -11.97 15.65 11.31
N GLU A 79 -10.74 16.01 11.62
CA GLU A 79 -9.95 15.46 12.71
C GLU A 79 -10.18 16.32 13.97
N PRO A 80 -10.92 15.83 14.99
CA PRO A 80 -11.26 16.63 16.14
C PRO A 80 -10.05 16.76 17.08
N HIS A 81 -9.52 17.98 17.22
CA HIS A 81 -8.53 18.31 18.23
C HIS A 81 -9.20 18.86 19.50
N LYS A 82 -8.84 18.31 20.66
CA LYS A 82 -9.19 18.88 21.96
C LYS A 82 -8.24 20.03 22.33
N PRO A 83 -8.69 20.95 23.19
CA PRO A 83 -7.86 22.06 23.67
C PRO A 83 -6.58 21.64 24.41
N ASP A 84 -6.42 20.38 24.81
CA ASP A 84 -5.24 19.84 25.50
C ASP A 84 -4.38 18.89 24.63
N ASP A 85 -4.70 18.74 23.34
CA ASP A 85 -3.98 17.87 22.39
C ASP A 85 -2.58 18.36 21.99
N TRP A 86 -1.92 19.16 22.85
CA TRP A 86 -0.56 19.68 22.64
C TRP A 86 0.49 18.84 23.38
N HIS A 87 0.05 17.88 24.19
CA HIS A 87 0.90 16.98 24.94
C HIS A 87 1.17 15.69 24.15
N GLU A 88 2.36 15.12 24.30
CA GLU A 88 2.82 13.91 23.60
C GLU A 88 1.95 12.65 23.88
N GLU A 89 1.10 12.71 24.91
CA GLU A 89 0.19 11.62 25.34
C GLU A 89 -1.22 11.73 24.74
N ALA A 90 -1.52 12.78 23.96
CA ALA A 90 -2.81 12.94 23.32
C ALA A 90 -3.07 11.82 22.31
N LEU A 91 -4.28 11.25 22.33
CA LEU A 91 -4.70 10.29 21.31
C LEU A 91 -4.69 10.99 19.94
N ASP A 92 -4.11 10.35 18.93
CA ASP A 92 -3.99 10.92 17.59
C ASP A 92 -5.38 11.30 17.03
N PRO A 93 -5.66 12.60 16.84
CA PRO A 93 -6.97 13.10 16.45
C PRO A 93 -7.37 12.62 15.04
N ALA A 94 -6.40 12.21 14.21
CA ALA A 94 -6.64 11.63 12.89
C ALA A 94 -7.50 10.35 12.93
N TRP A 95 -7.47 9.59 14.03
CA TRP A 95 -8.23 8.34 14.17
C TRP A 95 -9.66 8.53 14.69
N ASN A 96 -9.99 9.74 15.14
CA ASN A 96 -11.27 10.06 15.77
C ASN A 96 -12.26 10.76 14.82
N GLY A 97 -11.89 10.91 13.55
CA GLY A 97 -12.76 11.44 12.50
C GLY A 97 -13.79 10.43 11.99
N ARG A 98 -14.85 10.92 11.36
CA ARG A 98 -15.80 10.07 10.62
C ARG A 98 -15.41 10.00 9.15
N HIS A 99 -14.85 8.86 8.75
CA HIS A 99 -14.46 8.58 7.37
C HIS A 99 -15.60 7.93 6.57
N VAL A 100 -15.62 8.15 5.25
CA VAL A 100 -16.51 7.46 4.32
C VAL A 100 -15.69 6.49 3.47
N CYS A 101 -15.62 5.24 3.95
CA CYS A 101 -14.83 4.21 3.30
C CYS A 101 -15.64 3.42 2.26
N LYS A 102 -14.95 2.90 1.25
CA LYS A 102 -15.47 1.76 0.48
C LYS A 102 -15.50 0.54 1.38
N ASP A 103 -16.50 -0.32 1.22
CA ASP A 103 -16.52 -1.62 1.88
C ASP A 103 -15.35 -2.46 1.34
N TYR A 104 -14.34 -2.67 2.18
CA TYR A 104 -13.13 -3.39 1.79
C TYR A 104 -13.45 -4.83 1.37
N GLY A 105 -14.37 -5.52 2.05
CA GLY A 105 -14.77 -6.88 1.71
C GLY A 105 -15.44 -6.95 0.34
N ALA A 106 -16.31 -5.99 0.04
CA ALA A 106 -16.94 -5.89 -1.28
C ALA A 106 -15.91 -5.60 -2.39
N VAL A 107 -14.93 -4.71 -2.14
CA VAL A 107 -13.85 -4.42 -3.09
C VAL A 107 -12.97 -5.65 -3.31
N THR A 108 -12.56 -6.35 -2.24
CA THR A 108 -11.74 -7.56 -2.35
C THR A 108 -12.46 -8.63 -3.16
N LYS A 109 -13.72 -8.93 -2.83
CA LYS A 109 -14.53 -9.91 -3.56
C LYS A 109 -14.65 -9.57 -5.05
N TYR A 110 -14.92 -8.31 -5.37
CA TYR A 110 -14.96 -7.86 -6.77
C TYR A 110 -13.62 -8.09 -7.48
N LEU A 111 -12.49 -7.76 -6.84
CA LEU A 111 -11.18 -7.94 -7.46
C LEU A 111 -10.84 -9.42 -7.69
N GLU A 112 -11.21 -10.30 -6.76
CA GLU A 112 -11.04 -11.75 -6.90
C GLU A 112 -11.82 -12.28 -8.12
N GLU A 113 -13.10 -11.90 -8.25
CA GLU A 113 -13.93 -12.25 -9.42
C GLU A 113 -13.30 -11.75 -10.73
N GLN A 114 -12.80 -10.51 -10.76
CA GLN A 114 -12.16 -9.96 -11.97
C GLN A 114 -10.83 -10.63 -12.33
N VAL A 115 -10.10 -11.13 -11.33
CA VAL A 115 -8.87 -11.90 -11.54
C VAL A 115 -9.21 -13.28 -12.11
N ASP A 116 -10.21 -13.95 -11.54
CA ASP A 116 -10.66 -15.28 -11.99
C ASP A 116 -11.20 -15.24 -13.43
N ASP A 117 -11.91 -14.16 -13.80
CA ASP A 117 -12.40 -13.91 -15.17
C ASP A 117 -11.28 -13.52 -16.15
N GLY A 118 -10.04 -13.32 -15.68
CA GLY A 118 -8.91 -12.84 -16.48
C GLY A 118 -9.06 -11.40 -16.97
N ALA A 119 -10.03 -10.65 -16.43
CA ALA A 119 -10.35 -9.29 -16.84
C ALA A 119 -9.41 -8.24 -16.23
N ARG A 120 -8.73 -8.57 -15.12
CA ARG A 120 -7.91 -7.62 -14.37
C ARG A 120 -6.68 -8.28 -13.76
N VAL A 121 -5.54 -7.57 -13.83
CA VAL A 121 -4.33 -7.92 -13.09
C VAL A 121 -4.33 -7.18 -11.75
N VAL A 122 -4.04 -7.90 -10.67
CA VAL A 122 -3.96 -7.35 -9.32
C VAL A 122 -2.58 -7.68 -8.77
N LEU A 123 -1.83 -6.64 -8.36
CA LEU A 123 -0.51 -6.81 -7.75
C LEU A 123 -0.65 -7.54 -6.40
N ALA A 124 0.26 -8.46 -6.09
CA ALA A 124 0.32 -9.08 -4.78
C ALA A 124 0.86 -8.06 -3.77
N ILE A 125 0.27 -7.97 -2.58
CA ILE A 125 0.72 -7.01 -1.56
C ILE A 125 2.13 -7.32 -1.08
N ASP A 126 2.55 -8.59 -1.12
CA ASP A 126 3.81 -9.06 -0.56
C ASP A 126 4.90 -9.39 -1.58
N ASP A 127 4.65 -9.15 -2.87
CA ASP A 127 5.64 -9.36 -3.95
C ASP A 127 6.84 -8.39 -3.90
#